data_AF-A0A329T5D6-F1
#
_entry.id   AF-A0A329T5D6-F1
#
_cell.length_a   1.000
_cell.length_b   1.000
_cell.length_c   1.000
_cell.angle_alpha   90.00
_cell.angle_beta   90.00
_cell.angle_gamma   90.00
#
_symmetry.space_group_name_H-M   'P 1'
#
loop_
_entity.id
_entity.type
_entity.pdbx_description
1 polymer ?
#
loop_
_entity_poly.entity_id
_entity_poly.type
_entity_poly.pdbx_seq_one_letter_code
_entity_poly.pdbx_strand_id
1 'polypeptide(L)'
;MSRATDADASTPAPTALDDALARWDPSTGIDAEVTRAQTRRAAEYLATTGDRLRRTDLVDALADGTTLDRASWLGRAVDPGLRRLADADLVEYRAVDDTYRWSVEVEP
;
A
#
# COMPACT_ATOMS: atom_id res chain seq x y z
N MET A 1 8.56 5.97 -42.70
CA MET A 1 7.55 5.20 -41.94
C MET A 1 8.31 4.28 -40.99
N SER A 2 8.74 4.78 -39.83
CA SER A 2 9.38 3.96 -38.79
C SER A 2 8.65 4.27 -37.49
N ARG A 3 7.88 3.29 -37.00
CA ARG A 3 7.31 3.30 -35.66
C ARG A 3 8.46 3.32 -34.67
N ALA A 4 8.82 4.50 -34.17
CA ALA A 4 9.34 4.61 -32.82
C ALA A 4 8.12 4.39 -31.92
N THR A 5 7.98 3.16 -31.43
CA THR A 5 7.09 2.89 -30.31
C THR A 5 7.73 3.59 -29.13
N ASP A 6 7.40 4.87 -28.97
CA ASP A 6 7.49 5.56 -27.70
C ASP A 6 6.48 4.83 -26.81
N ALA A 7 6.98 3.76 -26.18
CA ALA A 7 6.31 3.16 -25.05
C ALA A 7 6.41 4.22 -23.97
N ASP A 8 5.44 5.12 -23.97
CA ASP A 8 5.23 6.14 -22.97
C ASP A 8 5.27 5.44 -21.61
N ALA A 9 6.44 5.51 -20.99
CA ALA A 9 6.79 4.83 -19.74
C ALA A 9 6.30 5.65 -18.54
N SER A 10 5.29 6.49 -18.74
CA SER A 10 4.79 7.42 -17.74
C SER A 10 3.55 6.82 -17.08
N THR A 11 3.77 5.85 -16.18
CA THR A 11 3.11 5.67 -14.86
C THR A 11 3.30 4.22 -14.36
N PRO A 12 4.40 3.86 -13.65
CA PRO A 12 4.54 2.52 -13.08
C PRO A 12 4.00 2.36 -11.64
N ALA A 13 3.32 3.34 -11.04
CA ALA A 13 2.89 3.28 -9.64
C ALA A 13 1.59 2.48 -9.32
N PRO A 14 0.48 2.60 -10.10
CA PRO A 14 -0.76 1.89 -9.77
C PRO A 14 -0.72 0.42 -10.21
N THR A 15 -0.08 0.12 -11.35
CA THR A 15 -0.01 -1.24 -11.89
C THR A 15 0.81 -2.17 -11.00
N ALA A 16 1.97 -1.73 -10.48
CA ALA A 16 2.80 -2.54 -9.60
C ALA A 16 2.11 -2.84 -8.25
N LEU A 17 1.40 -1.86 -7.69
CA LEU A 17 0.60 -2.05 -6.48
C LEU A 17 -0.52 -3.08 -6.71
N ASP A 18 -1.29 -2.93 -7.79
CA ASP A 18 -2.35 -3.86 -8.15
C ASP A 18 -1.83 -5.28 -8.37
N ASP A 19 -0.72 -5.40 -9.07
CA ASP A 19 -0.03 -6.65 -9.33
C ASP A 19 0.47 -7.33 -8.05
N ALA A 20 0.99 -6.57 -7.09
CA ALA A 20 1.45 -7.08 -5.81
C ALA A 20 0.26 -7.57 -4.95
N LEU A 21 -0.82 -6.80 -4.92
CA LEU A 21 -2.04 -7.14 -4.18
C LEU A 21 -2.77 -8.34 -4.81
N ALA A 22 -2.84 -8.43 -6.13
CA ALA A 22 -3.48 -9.53 -6.85
C ALA A 22 -2.75 -10.87 -6.63
N ARG A 23 -1.41 -10.84 -6.51
CA ARG A 23 -0.59 -12.03 -6.21
C ARG A 23 -0.59 -12.42 -4.74
N TRP A 24 -1.05 -11.53 -3.85
CA TRP A 24 -1.09 -11.79 -2.42
C TRP A 24 -2.42 -12.45 -2.02
N ASP A 25 -2.34 -13.61 -1.37
CA ASP A 25 -3.49 -14.27 -0.75
C ASP A 25 -3.48 -14.06 0.79
N PRO A 26 -4.25 -13.10 1.33
CA PRO A 26 -4.22 -12.77 2.74
C PRO A 26 -4.88 -13.84 3.61
N SER A 27 -4.09 -14.45 4.50
CA SER A 27 -4.58 -15.38 5.53
C SER A 27 -4.76 -14.69 6.88
N THR A 28 -5.59 -13.65 6.94
CA THR A 28 -5.68 -12.72 8.08
C THR A 28 -6.97 -12.82 8.89
N GLY A 29 -7.89 -13.71 8.49
CA GLY A 29 -9.20 -13.87 9.12
C GLY A 29 -10.22 -12.79 8.76
N ILE A 30 -9.89 -11.92 7.80
CA ILE A 30 -10.78 -10.98 7.14
C ILE A 30 -10.94 -11.43 5.68
N ASP A 31 -12.07 -11.09 5.05
CA ASP A 31 -12.25 -11.29 3.63
C ASP A 31 -11.06 -10.74 2.82
N ALA A 32 -10.61 -11.51 1.82
CA ALA A 32 -9.40 -11.20 1.08
C ALA A 32 -9.55 -9.94 0.22
N GLU A 33 -10.73 -9.70 -0.34
CA GLU A 33 -11.03 -8.48 -1.11
C GLU A 33 -11.01 -7.26 -0.18
N VAL A 34 -11.64 -7.35 0.99
CA VAL A 34 -11.61 -6.28 2.00
C VAL A 34 -10.18 -6.00 2.45
N THR A 35 -9.39 -7.03 2.72
CA THR A 35 -8.00 -6.89 3.15
C THR A 35 -7.13 -6.18 2.10
N ARG A 36 -7.25 -6.58 0.82
CA ARG A 36 -6.53 -5.94 -0.29
C ARG A 36 -7.00 -4.49 -0.49
N ALA A 37 -8.30 -4.21 -0.40
CA ALA A 37 -8.84 -2.86 -0.55
C ALA A 37 -8.34 -1.90 0.55
N GLN A 38 -8.32 -2.34 1.81
CA GLN A 38 -7.78 -1.53 2.90
C GLN A 38 -6.27 -1.32 2.78
N THR A 39 -5.54 -2.34 2.36
CA THR A 39 -4.09 -2.24 2.09
C THR A 39 -3.82 -1.25 0.96
N ARG A 40 -4.58 -1.33 -0.14
CA ARG A 40 -4.50 -0.41 -1.27
C ARG A 40 -4.69 1.03 -0.82
N ARG A 41 -5.76 1.29 -0.06
CA ARG A 41 -6.06 2.63 0.47
C ARG A 41 -4.91 3.18 1.33
N ALA A 42 -4.30 2.35 2.18
CA ALA A 42 -3.15 2.76 2.99
C ALA A 42 -1.91 3.06 2.13
N ALA A 43 -1.62 2.23 1.13
CA ALA A 43 -0.50 2.44 0.21
C ALA A 43 -0.67 3.71 -0.64
N GLU A 44 -1.88 3.95 -1.17
CA GLU A 44 -2.22 5.16 -1.92
C GLU A 44 -2.09 6.42 -1.05
N TYR A 45 -2.45 6.33 0.23
CA TYR A 45 -2.28 7.43 1.18
C TYR A 45 -0.79 7.74 1.45
N LEU A 46 0.05 6.71 1.59
CA LEU A 46 1.50 6.87 1.69
C LEU A 46 2.09 7.49 0.42
N ALA A 47 1.64 7.06 -0.75
CA ALA A 47 2.08 7.62 -2.04
C ALA A 47 1.66 9.09 -2.19
N THR A 48 0.46 9.43 -1.76
CA THR A 48 -0.08 10.80 -1.83
C THR A 48 0.64 11.76 -0.89
N THR A 49 0.96 11.31 0.32
CA THR A 49 1.66 12.14 1.31
C THR A 49 3.16 12.22 1.02
N GLY A 50 3.78 11.14 0.52
CA GLY A 50 5.22 11.03 0.34
C GLY A 50 6.02 10.96 1.65
N ASP A 51 5.32 11.14 2.78
CA ASP A 51 5.84 11.18 4.12
C ASP A 51 6.05 9.78 4.71
N ARG A 52 6.92 9.73 5.70
CA ARG A 52 7.06 8.55 6.55
C ARG A 52 6.06 8.63 7.69
N LEU A 53 5.10 7.71 7.71
CA LEU A 53 3.99 7.70 8.67
C LEU A 53 4.09 6.53 9.66
N ARG A 54 3.69 6.77 10.91
CA ARG A 54 3.55 5.71 11.92
C ARG A 54 2.26 4.94 11.69
N ARG A 55 2.19 3.73 12.25
CA ARG A 55 0.95 2.93 12.31
C ARG A 55 -0.23 3.70 12.91
N THR A 56 0.00 4.53 13.93
CA THR A 56 -1.05 5.34 14.57
C THR A 56 -1.58 6.42 13.64
N ASP A 57 -0.71 7.07 12.88
CA ASP A 57 -1.10 8.13 11.94
C ASP A 57 -1.98 7.55 10.82
N LEU A 58 -1.67 6.33 10.35
CA LEU A 58 -2.50 5.60 9.39
C LEU A 58 -3.88 5.24 9.96
N VAL A 59 -3.95 4.81 11.22
CA VAL A 59 -5.22 4.52 11.89
C VAL A 59 -6.07 5.76 12.01
N ASP A 60 -5.50 6.86 12.50
CA ASP A 60 -6.23 8.12 12.72
C ASP A 60 -6.71 8.73 11.40
N ALA A 61 -5.95 8.55 10.30
CA ALA A 61 -6.33 9.07 8.99
C ALA A 61 -7.35 8.21 8.24
N LEU A 62 -7.32 6.87 8.39
CA LEU A 62 -7.99 5.97 7.45
C LEU A 62 -8.92 4.93 8.09
N ALA A 63 -8.76 4.61 9.38
CA ALA A 63 -9.58 3.57 10.01
C ALA A 63 -11.02 4.04 10.26
N ASP A 64 -11.20 5.35 10.47
CA ASP A 64 -12.51 5.96 10.65
C ASP A 64 -13.28 5.93 9.32
N GLY A 65 -14.39 5.19 9.29
CA GLY A 65 -15.20 4.95 8.09
C GLY A 65 -15.08 3.54 7.52
N THR A 66 -14.32 2.65 8.16
CA THR A 66 -14.31 1.22 7.83
C THR A 66 -15.30 0.44 8.70
N THR A 67 -15.73 -0.74 8.25
CA THR A 67 -16.56 -1.66 9.03
C THR A 67 -15.75 -2.49 10.04
N LEU A 68 -14.41 -2.36 10.01
CA LEU A 68 -13.49 -3.05 10.89
C LEU A 68 -13.22 -2.18 12.13
N ASP A 69 -13.06 -2.81 13.29
CA ASP A 69 -12.49 -2.11 14.43
C ASP A 69 -11.03 -1.72 14.13
N ARG A 70 -10.54 -0.65 14.77
CA ARG A 70 -9.20 -0.09 14.51
C ARG A 70 -8.08 -1.13 14.68
N ALA A 71 -8.21 -2.05 15.63
CA ALA A 71 -7.20 -3.07 15.89
C ALA A 71 -7.18 -4.15 14.79
N SER A 72 -8.35 -4.61 14.34
CA SER A 72 -8.46 -5.52 13.20
C SER A 72 -8.05 -4.85 11.89
N TRP A 73 -8.43 -3.59 11.67
CA TRP A 73 -8.04 -2.82 10.50
C TRP A 73 -6.52 -2.74 10.37
N LEU A 74 -5.83 -2.32 11.45
CA LEU A 74 -4.38 -2.22 11.43
C LEU A 74 -3.72 -3.59 11.42
N GLY A 75 -4.05 -4.46 12.38
CA GLY A 75 -3.30 -5.69 12.64
C GLY A 75 -3.60 -6.84 11.68
N ARG A 76 -4.74 -6.84 10.99
CA ARG A 76 -5.14 -7.92 10.09
C ARG A 76 -5.28 -7.49 8.64
N ALA A 77 -5.60 -6.23 8.36
CA ALA A 77 -5.67 -5.77 6.97
C ALA A 77 -4.38 -5.04 6.56
N VAL A 78 -4.09 -3.91 7.21
CA VAL A 78 -3.10 -2.94 6.72
C VAL A 78 -1.66 -3.35 7.02
N ASP A 79 -1.33 -3.70 8.26
CA ASP A 79 0.07 -4.03 8.63
C ASP A 79 0.60 -5.25 7.86
N PRO A 80 -0.14 -6.38 7.75
CA PRO A 80 0.31 -7.51 6.94
C PRO A 80 0.46 -7.15 5.45
N GLY A 81 -0.46 -6.34 4.93
CA GLY A 81 -0.43 -5.90 3.54
C GLY A 81 0.73 -4.96 3.23
N LEU A 82 0.98 -3.95 4.07
CA LEU A 82 2.11 -3.03 3.92
C LEU A 82 3.46 -3.75 4.07
N ARG A 83 3.55 -4.77 4.95
CA ARG A 83 4.74 -5.64 5.01
C ARG A 83 4.95 -6.40 3.71
N ARG A 84 3.88 -6.92 3.12
CA ARG A 84 3.98 -7.61 1.84
C ARG A 84 4.42 -6.68 0.71
N LEU A 85 3.97 -5.42 0.73
CA LEU A 85 4.42 -4.40 -0.22
C LEU A 85 5.88 -3.98 0.03
N ALA A 86 6.35 -4.05 1.28
CA ALA A 86 7.75 -3.85 1.60
C ALA A 86 8.65 -4.97 1.07
N ASP A 87 8.20 -6.22 1.12
CA ASP A 87 8.90 -7.33 0.46
C ASP A 87 8.96 -7.19 -1.07
N ALA A 88 8.10 -6.35 -1.65
CA ALA A 88 8.04 -6.04 -3.08
C ALA A 88 8.72 -4.71 -3.44
N ASP A 89 9.45 -4.10 -2.50
CA ASP A 89 10.14 -2.80 -2.66
C ASP A 89 9.22 -1.61 -3.03
N LEU A 90 7.91 -1.73 -2.79
CA LEU A 90 6.93 -0.66 -3.04
C LEU A 90 6.78 0.29 -1.85
N VAL A 91 6.98 -0.24 -0.64
CA VAL A 91 6.86 0.50 0.62
C VAL A 91 8.11 0.25 1.46
N GLU A 92 8.72 1.27 2.03
CA GLU A 92 9.80 1.12 2.99
C GLU A 92 9.20 0.94 4.38
N TYR A 93 9.53 -0.18 5.05
CA TYR A 93 9.25 -0.36 6.47
C TYR A 93 10.50 -0.09 7.31
N ARG A 94 10.37 0.74 8.34
CA ARG A 94 11.43 1.02 9.31
C ARG A 94 11.06 0.51 10.69
N ALA A 95 11.78 -0.51 11.15
CA ALA A 95 11.50 -1.20 12.40
C ALA A 95 11.71 -0.37 13.68
N VAL A 96 12.67 0.57 13.67
CA VAL A 96 12.99 1.36 14.88
C VAL A 96 11.83 2.23 15.36
N ASP A 97 10.99 2.71 14.45
CA ASP A 97 9.88 3.63 14.75
C ASP A 97 8.52 3.09 14.29
N ASP A 98 8.45 1.85 13.80
CA ASP A 98 7.26 1.23 13.19
C ASP A 98 6.56 2.14 12.16
N THR A 99 7.36 2.66 11.22
CA THR A 99 6.88 3.56 10.18
C THR A 99 6.92 2.95 8.80
N TYR A 100 6.01 3.40 7.94
CA TYR A 100 5.95 3.09 6.52
C TYR A 100 6.15 4.35 5.69
N ARG A 101 6.78 4.22 4.52
CA ARG A 101 6.90 5.27 3.51
C ARG A 101 6.74 4.66 2.13
N TRP A 102 6.13 5.38 1.19
CA TRP A 102 6.13 4.96 -0.21
C TRP A 102 7.55 5.03 -0.80
N SER A 103 8.00 3.97 -1.48
CA SER A 103 9.37 3.84 -1.99
C SER A 103 9.54 4.15 -3.47
N VAL A 104 8.46 4.09 -4.27
CA VAL A 104 8.53 4.34 -5.70
C VAL A 104 8.44 5.84 -5.96
N GLU A 105 9.38 6.43 -6.71
CA GLU A 105 9.21 7.82 -7.15
C GLU A 105 7.96 7.92 -8.03
N VAL A 106 6.98 8.68 -7.57
CA VAL A 106 5.86 9.12 -8.40
C VAL A 106 6.42 10.31 -9.18
N GLU A 107 6.93 10.09 -10.40
CA GLU A 107 7.32 11.21 -11.26
C GLU A 107 6.07 12.10 -11.51
N PRO A 108 6.16 13.43 -11.28
CA PRO A 108 5.02 14.35 -11.31
C PRO A 108 4.51 14.69 -12.72
#